data_AF-A0A1B6JZD7-F1
#
_entry.id   AF-A0A1B6JZD7-F1
#
_cell.length_a   1.000
_cell.length_b   1.000
_cell.length_c   1.000
_cell.angle_alpha   90.00
_cell.angle_beta   90.00
_cell.angle_gamma   90.00
#
_symmetry.space_group_name_H-M   'P 1'
#
loop_
_entity.id
_entity.type
_entity.pdbx_description
1 polymer ?
#
loop_
_entity_poly.entity_id
_entity_poly.type
_entity_poly.pdbx_seq_one_letter_code
_entity_poly.pdbx_strand_id
1 'polypeptide(L)'
;NPRNPEYNPNLQIAGTATEEQIILALKRYQDRPLYVQKCLYNLFRLTPTFMDTRVDIIKLVLPGMRQHPEAFGVQMAATACLYNLTKGDLATRIHPSVLAQVVELSLIAMENFPNHYQLQKNTLLTLCSDRILQDVPIQKYRCARLVLDSLCAFEDPSMNRMSVAICSILAAKISTSETSQ
;
A
#
# COMPACT_ATOMS: atom_id res chain seq x y z
N ASN A 1 -0.85 37.75 -10.59
CA ASN A 1 -0.77 39.20 -10.33
C ASN A 1 -1.97 39.56 -9.46
N PRO A 2 -1.78 39.88 -8.17
CA PRO A 2 -2.89 40.25 -7.26
C PRO A 2 -3.71 41.47 -7.71
N ARG A 3 -3.20 42.25 -8.67
CA ARG A 3 -3.90 43.38 -9.29
C ARG A 3 -4.73 42.99 -10.52
N ASN A 4 -4.69 41.73 -10.96
CA ASN A 4 -5.52 41.25 -12.07
C ASN A 4 -6.95 40.98 -11.54
N PRO A 5 -8.01 41.51 -12.17
CA PRO A 5 -9.40 41.24 -11.77
C PRO A 5 -9.79 39.76 -11.70
N GLU A 6 -9.13 38.90 -12.48
CA GLU A 6 -9.36 37.44 -12.48
C GLU A 6 -8.49 36.69 -11.46
N TYR A 7 -7.67 37.40 -10.68
CA TYR A 7 -6.86 36.77 -9.64
C TYR A 7 -7.77 36.21 -8.55
N ASN A 8 -7.85 34.88 -8.50
CA ASN A 8 -8.54 34.17 -7.43
C ASN A 8 -7.49 33.56 -6.47
N PRO A 9 -7.30 34.13 -5.26
CA PRO A 9 -6.36 33.58 -4.28
C PRO A 9 -6.77 32.19 -3.76
N ASN A 10 -8.03 31.79 -3.93
CA ASN A 10 -8.56 30.49 -3.54
C ASN A 10 -8.52 29.47 -4.69
N LEU A 11 -7.96 29.82 -5.85
CA LEU A 11 -7.85 28.89 -6.97
C LEU A 11 -6.93 27.73 -6.59
N GLN A 12 -7.48 26.51 -6.60
CA GLN A 12 -6.73 25.30 -6.35
C GLN A 12 -6.47 24.56 -7.66
N ILE A 13 -5.23 24.14 -7.89
CA ILE A 13 -4.83 23.42 -9.09
C ILE A 13 -4.55 21.97 -8.72
N ALA A 14 -5.32 21.05 -9.28
CA ALA A 14 -5.07 19.61 -9.16
C ALA A 14 -4.19 19.15 -10.32
N GLY A 15 -3.32 18.17 -10.07
CA GLY A 15 -2.34 17.72 -11.06
C GLY A 15 -1.31 16.77 -10.48
N THR A 16 -0.20 16.60 -11.17
CA THR A 16 0.87 15.66 -10.79
C THR A 16 2.24 16.30 -10.66
N ALA A 17 2.34 17.64 -10.71
CA ALA A 17 3.63 18.33 -10.72
C ALA A 17 4.21 18.53 -9.32
N THR A 18 3.37 18.75 -8.31
CA THR A 18 3.78 18.92 -6.90
C THR A 18 2.98 18.01 -5.97
N GLU A 19 3.46 17.84 -4.74
CA GLU A 19 2.76 17.05 -3.72
C GLU A 19 1.35 17.60 -3.45
N GLU A 20 1.19 18.93 -3.34
CA GLU A 20 -0.11 19.57 -3.08
C GLU A 20 -1.10 19.31 -4.21
N GLN A 21 -0.62 19.36 -5.47
CA GLN A 21 -1.44 19.06 -6.62
C GLN A 21 -1.88 17.59 -6.64
N ILE A 22 -0.98 16.67 -6.29
CA ILE A 22 -1.26 15.23 -6.22
C ILE A 22 -2.28 14.94 -5.11
N ILE A 23 -2.08 15.52 -3.92
CA ILE A 23 -3.00 15.40 -2.79
C ILE A 23 -4.39 15.89 -3.19
N LEU A 24 -4.48 17.05 -3.84
CA LEU A 24 -5.76 17.60 -4.28
C LEU A 24 -6.42 16.71 -5.34
N ALA A 25 -5.65 16.22 -6.31
CA ALA A 25 -6.15 15.33 -7.35
C ALA A 25 -6.70 14.03 -6.76
N LEU A 26 -5.97 13.40 -5.83
CA LEU A 26 -6.41 12.21 -5.10
C LEU A 26 -7.60 12.46 -4.18
N LYS A 27 -7.87 13.71 -3.76
CA LYS A 27 -9.09 14.06 -3.03
C LYS A 27 -10.29 14.27 -3.96
N ARG A 28 -10.08 14.83 -5.15
CA ARG A 28 -11.15 15.30 -6.05
C ARG A 28 -11.58 14.25 -7.08
N TYR A 29 -10.66 13.41 -7.54
CA TYR A 29 -10.87 12.52 -8.69
C TYR A 29 -10.72 11.04 -8.31
N GLN A 30 -11.18 10.67 -7.12
CA GLN A 30 -11.07 9.31 -6.59
C GLN A 30 -11.79 8.30 -7.49
N ASP A 31 -12.87 8.70 -8.15
CA ASP A 31 -13.68 7.90 -9.07
C ASP A 31 -13.03 7.64 -10.43
N ARG A 32 -11.91 8.29 -10.75
CA ARG A 32 -11.29 8.26 -12.09
C ARG A 32 -10.01 7.41 -12.08
N PRO A 33 -10.06 6.09 -12.43
CA PRO A 33 -8.94 5.17 -12.23
C PRO A 33 -7.65 5.61 -12.93
N LEU A 34 -7.74 6.14 -14.16
CA LEU A 34 -6.57 6.64 -14.89
C LEU A 34 -5.92 7.86 -14.23
N TYR A 35 -6.72 8.74 -13.60
CA TYR A 35 -6.20 9.89 -12.86
C TYR A 35 -5.57 9.42 -11.55
N VAL A 36 -6.25 8.54 -10.81
CA VAL A 36 -5.73 7.95 -9.57
C VAL A 36 -4.39 7.25 -9.84
N GLN A 37 -4.31 6.40 -10.86
CA GLN A 37 -3.06 5.74 -11.26
C GLN A 37 -1.93 6.73 -11.52
N LYS A 38 -2.16 7.78 -12.34
CA LYS A 38 -1.15 8.80 -12.64
C LYS A 38 -0.69 9.55 -11.39
N CYS A 39 -1.63 9.87 -10.49
CA CYS A 39 -1.31 10.54 -9.23
C CYS A 39 -0.49 9.64 -8.31
N LEU A 40 -0.87 8.37 -8.15
CA LEU A 40 -0.14 7.39 -7.34
C LEU A 40 1.25 7.11 -7.90
N TYR A 41 1.41 7.06 -9.22
CA TYR A 41 2.74 6.91 -9.83
C TYR A 41 3.67 8.09 -9.50
N ASN A 42 3.16 9.32 -9.57
CA ASN A 42 3.96 10.49 -9.21
C ASN A 42 4.17 10.59 -7.70
N LEU A 43 3.18 10.19 -6.90
CA LEU A 43 3.31 10.09 -5.44
C LEU A 43 4.40 9.10 -5.05
N PHE A 44 4.42 7.92 -5.68
CA PHE A 44 5.45 6.90 -5.45
C PHE A 44 6.85 7.48 -5.61
N ARG A 45 7.09 8.35 -6.60
CA ARG A 45 8.40 9.00 -6.79
C ARG A 45 8.79 9.94 -5.65
N LEU A 46 7.82 10.49 -4.92
CA LEU A 46 8.03 11.34 -3.75
C LEU A 46 8.24 10.52 -2.48
N THR A 47 7.57 9.37 -2.34
CA THR A 47 7.61 8.59 -1.08
C THR A 47 9.01 8.26 -0.53
N PRO A 48 10.08 8.02 -1.34
CA PRO A 48 11.42 7.81 -0.81
C PRO A 48 12.04 9.02 -0.11
N THR A 49 11.57 10.24 -0.39
CA THR A 49 12.10 11.48 0.21
C THR A 49 11.44 11.83 1.54
N PHE A 50 10.38 11.10 1.93
CA PHE A 50 9.69 11.33 3.18
C PHE A 50 10.50 10.76 4.35
N MET A 51 10.97 11.65 5.22
CA MET A 51 11.74 11.29 6.43
C MET A 51 10.83 10.95 7.62
N ASP A 52 9.60 11.42 7.59
CA ASP A 52 8.60 11.24 8.64
C ASP A 52 7.42 10.38 8.20
N THR A 53 6.75 9.80 9.19
CA THR A 53 5.54 9.02 8.97
C THR A 53 4.41 9.88 8.40
N ARG A 54 4.01 9.59 7.15
CA ARG A 54 2.97 10.32 6.41
C ARG A 54 1.63 9.61 6.40
N VAL A 55 0.98 9.54 7.58
CA VAL A 55 -0.36 8.90 7.72
C VAL A 55 -1.42 9.61 6.85
N ASP A 56 -1.28 10.92 6.67
CA ASP A 56 -2.11 11.73 5.78
C ASP A 56 -2.05 11.23 4.33
N ILE A 57 -0.86 10.88 3.84
CA ILE A 57 -0.68 10.31 2.50
C ILE A 57 -1.22 8.89 2.41
N ILE A 58 -0.98 8.04 3.42
CA ILE A 58 -1.55 6.68 3.45
C ILE A 58 -3.08 6.76 3.32
N LYS A 59 -3.74 7.66 4.06
CA LYS A 59 -5.19 7.86 3.99
C LYS A 59 -5.70 8.35 2.64
N LEU A 60 -4.84 8.85 1.75
CA LEU A 60 -5.17 9.20 0.37
C LEU A 60 -4.97 8.04 -0.61
N VAL A 61 -4.05 7.12 -0.32
CA VAL A 61 -3.80 5.93 -1.16
C VAL A 61 -4.90 4.89 -0.98
N LEU A 62 -5.32 4.61 0.26
CA LEU A 62 -6.27 3.53 0.56
C LEU A 62 -7.63 3.66 -0.17
N PRO A 63 -8.27 4.85 -0.29
CA PRO A 63 -9.51 5.00 -1.04
C PRO A 63 -9.37 4.62 -2.51
N GLY A 64 -8.25 5.01 -3.16
CA GLY A 64 -7.98 4.66 -4.55
C GLY A 64 -7.91 3.14 -4.76
N MET A 65 -7.29 2.42 -3.82
CA MET A 65 -7.26 0.95 -3.88
C MET A 65 -8.65 0.33 -3.71
N ARG A 66 -9.45 0.82 -2.75
CA ARG A 66 -10.81 0.32 -2.49
C ARG A 66 -11.74 0.52 -3.65
N GLN A 67 -11.66 1.68 -4.29
CA GLN A 67 -12.57 2.06 -5.35
C GLN A 67 -12.23 1.38 -6.68
N HIS A 68 -10.97 1.00 -6.89
CA HIS A 68 -10.49 0.40 -8.13
C HIS A 68 -9.76 -0.93 -7.92
N PRO A 69 -10.40 -1.94 -7.29
CA PRO A 69 -9.75 -3.21 -6.94
C PRO A 69 -9.25 -3.98 -8.17
N GLU A 70 -9.92 -3.83 -9.32
CA GLU A 70 -9.60 -4.50 -10.59
C GLU A 70 -8.69 -3.69 -11.51
N ALA A 71 -8.36 -2.44 -11.15
CA ALA A 71 -7.47 -1.61 -11.94
C ALA A 71 -6.00 -1.89 -11.58
N PHE A 72 -5.35 -2.78 -12.33
CA PHE A 72 -3.95 -3.17 -12.10
C PHE A 72 -3.03 -1.97 -11.90
N GLY A 73 -3.11 -0.96 -12.76
CA GLY A 73 -2.26 0.22 -12.68
C GLY A 73 -2.41 1.01 -11.37
N VAL A 74 -3.63 1.04 -10.80
CA VAL A 74 -3.90 1.66 -9.49
C VAL A 74 -3.28 0.80 -8.39
N GLN A 75 -3.54 -0.50 -8.37
CA GLN A 75 -3.04 -1.39 -7.32
C GLN A 75 -1.51 -1.47 -7.32
N MET A 76 -0.89 -1.55 -8.50
CA MET A 76 0.56 -1.60 -8.63
C MET A 76 1.22 -0.32 -8.07
N ALA A 77 0.72 0.86 -8.45
CA ALA A 77 1.26 2.12 -7.94
C ALA A 77 0.97 2.32 -6.44
N ALA A 78 -0.22 1.91 -5.98
CA ALA A 78 -0.62 2.03 -4.59
C ALA A 78 0.22 1.14 -3.66
N THR A 79 0.39 -0.14 -3.99
CA THR A 79 1.21 -1.08 -3.21
C THR A 79 2.67 -0.61 -3.12
N ALA A 80 3.22 -0.02 -4.20
CA ALA A 80 4.54 0.59 -4.18
C ALA A 80 4.63 1.79 -3.23
N CYS A 81 3.61 2.66 -3.22
CA CYS A 81 3.52 3.76 -2.26
C CYS A 81 3.44 3.24 -0.82
N LEU A 82 2.56 2.26 -0.57
CA LEU A 82 2.33 1.72 0.77
C LEU A 82 3.60 1.10 1.35
N TYR A 83 4.32 0.28 0.58
CA TYR A 83 5.63 -0.23 0.99
C TYR A 83 6.56 0.90 1.46
N ASN A 84 6.75 1.94 0.64
CA ASN A 84 7.63 3.05 0.99
C ASN A 84 7.15 3.84 2.21
N LEU A 85 5.83 3.99 2.39
CA LEU A 85 5.23 4.74 3.49
C LEU A 85 5.23 3.95 4.82
N THR A 86 5.43 2.63 4.77
CA THR A 86 5.44 1.75 5.95
C THR A 86 6.78 1.01 6.15
N LYS A 87 7.85 1.40 5.45
CA LYS A 87 9.16 0.74 5.59
C LYS A 87 9.87 1.15 6.88
N GLY A 88 10.57 0.20 7.51
CA GLY A 88 11.41 0.45 8.68
C GLY A 88 10.66 1.16 9.82
N ASP A 89 11.33 2.14 10.43
CA ASP A 89 10.81 2.86 11.60
C ASP A 89 9.55 3.69 11.33
N LEU A 90 9.24 3.98 10.05
CA LEU A 90 8.03 4.74 9.70
C LEU A 90 6.76 4.04 10.20
N ALA A 91 6.72 2.70 10.14
CA ALA A 91 5.57 1.92 10.59
C ALA A 91 5.31 2.00 12.10
N THR A 92 6.34 2.22 12.91
CA THR A 92 6.23 2.23 14.38
C THR A 92 5.32 3.36 14.89
N ARG A 93 5.28 4.48 14.16
CA ARG A 93 4.44 5.65 14.47
C ARG A 93 3.06 5.60 13.81
N ILE A 94 2.73 4.54 13.08
CA ILE A 94 1.42 4.37 12.45
C ILE A 94 0.51 3.58 13.40
N HIS A 95 -0.71 4.10 13.57
CA HIS A 95 -1.71 3.42 14.39
C HIS A 95 -2.06 2.03 13.80
N PRO A 96 -2.15 0.95 14.62
CA PRO A 96 -2.41 -0.40 14.13
C PRO A 96 -3.66 -0.53 13.24
N SER A 97 -4.72 0.24 13.50
CA SER A 97 -5.93 0.23 12.67
C SER A 97 -5.73 0.78 11.25
N VAL A 98 -4.73 1.66 11.03
CA VAL A 98 -4.37 2.13 9.68
C VAL A 98 -3.53 1.06 8.99
N LEU A 99 -2.57 0.46 9.70
CA LEU A 99 -1.79 -0.66 9.18
C LEU A 99 -2.67 -1.87 8.81
N ALA A 100 -3.72 -2.15 9.59
CA ALA A 100 -4.69 -3.20 9.26
C ALA A 100 -5.37 -2.95 7.90
N GLN A 101 -5.70 -1.68 7.58
CA GLN A 101 -6.27 -1.33 6.28
C GLN A 101 -5.24 -1.44 5.14
N VAL A 102 -3.97 -1.10 5.41
CA VAL A 102 -2.84 -1.29 4.47
C VAL A 102 -2.70 -2.76 4.14
N VAL A 103 -2.68 -3.63 5.15
CA VAL A 103 -2.58 -5.08 4.98
C VAL A 103 -3.78 -5.61 4.21
N GLU A 104 -5.01 -5.31 4.65
CA GLU A 104 -6.23 -5.82 4.02
C GLU A 104 -6.27 -5.50 2.51
N LEU A 105 -5.99 -4.25 2.13
CA LEU A 105 -6.00 -3.86 0.72
C LEU A 105 -4.82 -4.43 -0.06
N SER A 106 -3.68 -4.66 0.59
CA SER A 106 -2.54 -5.35 -0.02
C SER A 106 -2.88 -6.81 -0.30
N LEU A 107 -3.56 -7.51 0.61
CA LEU A 107 -4.01 -8.89 0.39
C LEU A 107 -5.05 -8.98 -0.73
N ILE A 108 -6.02 -8.06 -0.79
CA ILE A 108 -6.97 -7.96 -1.91
C ILE A 108 -6.22 -7.76 -3.24
N ALA A 109 -5.20 -6.89 -3.26
CA ALA A 109 -4.40 -6.67 -4.46
C ALA A 109 -3.64 -7.95 -4.88
N MET A 110 -3.12 -8.73 -3.92
CA MET A 110 -2.47 -10.02 -4.21
C MET A 110 -3.46 -11.01 -4.83
N GLU A 111 -4.69 -11.08 -4.31
CA GLU A 111 -5.75 -11.96 -4.81
C GLU A 111 -6.20 -11.62 -6.23
N ASN A 112 -6.35 -10.32 -6.52
CA ASN A 112 -6.77 -9.88 -7.86
C ASN A 112 -5.66 -10.00 -8.91
N PHE A 113 -4.39 -9.96 -8.48
CA PHE A 113 -3.23 -9.92 -9.36
C PHE A 113 -2.16 -10.96 -8.98
N PRO A 114 -2.51 -12.26 -8.90
CA PRO A 114 -1.63 -13.30 -8.36
C PRO A 114 -0.35 -13.48 -9.18
N ASN A 115 -0.44 -13.31 -10.50
CA ASN A 115 0.68 -13.54 -11.41
C ASN A 115 1.59 -12.30 -11.63
N HIS A 116 1.32 -11.19 -10.94
CA HIS A 116 2.07 -9.95 -11.12
C HIS A 116 3.23 -9.81 -10.13
N TYR A 117 4.41 -10.29 -10.54
CA TYR A 117 5.64 -10.33 -9.75
C TYR A 117 5.90 -9.06 -8.92
N GLN A 118 5.89 -7.86 -9.51
CA GLN A 118 6.22 -6.65 -8.77
C GLN A 118 5.17 -6.24 -7.74
N LEU A 119 3.89 -6.54 -8.00
CA LEU A 119 2.84 -6.29 -7.04
C LEU A 119 3.02 -7.20 -5.82
N GLN A 120 3.25 -8.50 -6.07
CA GLN A 120 3.52 -9.50 -5.03
C GLN A 120 4.77 -9.14 -4.22
N LYS A 121 5.84 -8.67 -4.88
CA LYS A 121 7.06 -8.23 -4.19
C LYS A 121 6.81 -7.04 -3.26
N ASN A 122 6.05 -6.03 -3.71
CA ASN A 122 5.74 -4.85 -2.89
C ASN A 122 4.87 -5.20 -1.68
N THR A 123 3.90 -6.10 -1.85
CA THR A 123 3.04 -6.55 -0.75
C THR A 123 3.83 -7.40 0.24
N LEU A 124 4.70 -8.31 -0.21
CA LEU A 124 5.60 -9.07 0.67
C LEU A 124 6.54 -8.14 1.46
N LEU A 125 7.13 -7.13 0.81
CA LEU A 125 7.97 -6.15 1.49
C LEU A 125 7.20 -5.36 2.57
N THR A 126 5.93 -5.06 2.30
CA THR A 126 5.04 -4.40 3.27
C THR A 126 4.73 -5.34 4.44
N LEU A 127 4.33 -6.58 4.14
CA LEU A 127 3.96 -7.60 5.13
C LEU A 127 5.14 -8.05 5.99
N CYS A 128 6.38 -7.98 5.48
CA CYS A 128 7.59 -8.36 6.21
C CYS A 128 7.98 -7.35 7.32
N SER A 129 7.20 -6.27 7.52
CA SER A 129 7.40 -5.36 8.63
C SER A 129 7.10 -6.05 9.98
N ASP A 130 8.07 -6.04 10.89
CA ASP A 130 7.90 -6.60 12.25
C ASP A 130 6.69 -5.99 12.96
N ARG A 131 6.53 -4.67 12.88
CA ARG A 131 5.36 -3.98 13.48
C ARG A 131 4.04 -4.53 12.93
N ILE A 132 3.98 -4.83 11.64
CA ILE A 132 2.78 -5.39 11.00
C ILE A 132 2.52 -6.82 11.48
N LEU A 133 3.52 -7.69 11.42
CA LEU A 133 3.36 -9.09 11.85
C LEU A 133 3.16 -9.23 13.36
N GLN A 134 3.65 -8.26 14.15
CA GLN A 134 3.57 -8.31 15.60
C GLN A 134 2.24 -7.76 16.14
N ASP A 135 1.87 -6.56 15.73
CA ASP A 135 0.90 -5.74 16.46
C ASP A 135 -0.38 -5.42 15.69
N VAL A 136 -0.48 -5.88 14.45
CA VAL A 136 -1.65 -5.62 13.59
C VAL A 136 -2.55 -6.86 13.58
N PRO A 137 -3.86 -6.70 13.80
CA PRO A 137 -4.80 -7.81 13.63
C PRO A 137 -4.90 -8.13 12.13
N ILE A 138 -4.39 -9.29 11.72
CA ILE A 138 -4.38 -9.77 10.34
C ILE A 138 -5.14 -11.10 10.27
N GLN A 139 -5.84 -11.34 9.15
CA GLN A 139 -6.38 -12.66 8.82
C GLN A 139 -5.21 -13.61 8.51
N LYS A 140 -4.64 -14.23 9.55
CA LYS A 140 -3.36 -14.97 9.48
C LYS A 140 -3.38 -16.08 8.44
N TYR A 141 -4.45 -16.86 8.36
CA TYR A 141 -4.60 -17.95 7.38
C TYR A 141 -4.58 -17.41 5.93
N ARG A 142 -5.41 -16.40 5.65
CA ARG A 142 -5.48 -15.76 4.32
C ARG A 142 -4.12 -15.17 3.92
N CYS A 143 -3.46 -14.48 4.84
CA CYS A 143 -2.13 -13.93 4.63
C CYS A 143 -1.11 -15.04 4.33
N ALA A 144 -1.05 -16.08 5.17
CA ALA A 144 -0.12 -17.20 5.00
C ALA A 144 -0.33 -17.92 3.66
N ARG A 145 -1.58 -18.17 3.26
CA ARG A 145 -1.90 -18.77 1.96
C ARG A 145 -1.34 -17.96 0.80
N LEU A 146 -1.64 -16.66 0.75
CA LEU A 146 -1.19 -15.78 -0.36
C LEU A 146 0.34 -15.62 -0.41
N VAL A 147 0.99 -15.65 0.76
CA VAL A 147 2.45 -15.61 0.88
C VAL A 147 3.07 -16.92 0.38
N LEU A 148 2.49 -18.07 0.71
CA LEU A 148 2.92 -19.37 0.19
C LEU A 148 2.67 -19.50 -1.31
N ASP A 149 1.54 -19.00 -1.81
CA ASP A 149 1.26 -18.96 -3.25
C ASP A 149 2.34 -18.14 -3.97
N SER A 150 2.75 -17.01 -3.40
CA SER A 150 3.86 -16.19 -3.93
C SER A 150 5.20 -16.93 -3.91
N LEU A 151 5.50 -17.66 -2.83
CA LEU A 151 6.71 -18.48 -2.71
C LEU A 151 6.77 -19.57 -3.80
N CYS A 152 5.63 -20.19 -4.12
CA CYS A 152 5.54 -21.22 -5.15
C CYS A 152 5.55 -20.65 -6.57
N ALA A 153 4.96 -19.46 -6.78
CA ALA A 153 4.79 -18.88 -8.10
C ALA A 153 6.04 -18.18 -8.65
N PHE A 154 6.94 -17.69 -7.77
CA PHE A 154 8.07 -16.86 -8.19
C PHE A 154 9.41 -17.41 -7.69
N GLU A 155 10.31 -17.73 -8.62
CA GLU A 155 11.69 -18.13 -8.31
C GLU A 155 12.60 -16.92 -8.01
N ASP A 156 12.29 -16.16 -6.95
CA ASP A 156 13.10 -15.01 -6.53
C ASP A 156 13.64 -15.19 -5.10
N PRO A 157 14.97 -15.19 -4.90
CA PRO A 157 15.56 -15.41 -3.58
C PRO A 157 15.11 -14.40 -2.52
N SER A 158 14.80 -13.17 -2.89
CA SER A 158 14.33 -12.16 -1.93
C SER A 158 12.88 -12.44 -1.52
N MET A 159 12.00 -12.75 -2.47
CA MET A 159 10.62 -13.13 -2.20
C MET A 159 10.55 -14.42 -1.38
N ASN A 160 11.43 -15.38 -1.66
CA ASN A 160 11.49 -16.63 -0.91
C ASN A 160 11.86 -16.36 0.56
N ARG A 161 12.87 -15.53 0.82
CA ARG A 161 13.25 -15.15 2.19
C ARG A 161 12.12 -14.42 2.92
N MET A 162 11.48 -13.44 2.27
CA MET A 162 10.36 -12.71 2.88
C MET A 162 9.19 -13.65 3.19
N SER A 163 8.85 -14.55 2.26
CA SER A 163 7.72 -15.46 2.41
C SER A 163 7.95 -16.44 3.56
N VAL A 164 9.15 -17.03 3.64
CA VAL A 164 9.53 -17.90 4.76
C VAL A 164 9.49 -17.15 6.09
N ALA A 165 10.01 -15.92 6.14
CA ALA A 165 10.01 -15.11 7.36
C ALA A 165 8.59 -14.77 7.84
N ILE A 166 7.74 -14.30 6.93
CA ILE A 166 6.33 -13.99 7.21
C ILE A 166 5.61 -15.25 7.71
N CYS A 167 5.70 -16.35 6.99
CA CYS A 167 5.04 -17.60 7.37
C CYS A 167 5.55 -18.14 8.72
N SER A 168 6.84 -18.01 9.03
CA SER A 168 7.39 -18.45 10.32
C SER A 168 6.79 -17.68 11.50
N ILE A 169 6.64 -16.36 11.35
CA ILE A 169 6.04 -15.52 12.40
C ILE A 169 4.53 -15.79 12.51
N LEU A 170 3.83 -15.93 11.38
CA LEU A 170 2.41 -16.26 11.38
C LEU A 170 2.16 -17.63 12.02
N ALA A 171 2.95 -18.65 11.68
CA ALA A 171 2.81 -20.00 12.24
C ALA A 171 2.96 -20.02 13.76
N ALA A 172 3.91 -19.25 14.33
CA ALA A 172 4.06 -19.10 15.78
C ALA A 172 2.86 -18.43 16.47
N LYS A 173 1.99 -17.76 15.70
CA LYS A 173 0.83 -17.00 16.18
C LYS A 173 -0.52 -17.59 15.81
N ILE A 174 -0.55 -18.61 14.97
CA ILE A 174 -1.77 -19.37 14.66
C ILE A 174 -1.98 -20.31 15.85
N SER A 175 -3.13 -20.17 16.51
CA SER A 175 -3.50 -21.05 17.61
C SER A 175 -3.80 -22.45 17.08
N THR A 176 -3.61 -23.50 17.91
CA THR A 176 -3.91 -24.90 17.53
C THR A 176 -5.36 -25.11 17.09
N SER A 177 -6.30 -24.26 17.51
CA SER A 177 -7.70 -24.28 17.06
C SER A 177 -7.92 -23.81 15.62
N GLU A 178 -7.04 -22.96 15.08
CA GLU A 178 -7.16 -22.42 13.72
C GLU A 178 -6.48 -23.32 12.67
N THR A 179 -5.62 -24.25 13.07
CA THR A 179 -4.98 -25.25 12.18
C THR A 179 -5.86 -26.47 11.88
N SER A 180 -7.01 -26.59 12.54
CA SER A 180 -7.88 -27.79 12.47
C SER A 180 -9.11 -27.63 11.58
N GLN A 181 -9.19 -26.58 10.74
CA GLN A 181 -10.25 -26.36 9.74
C GLN A 181 -9.72 -26.53 8.32
#